data_AF-A0A1T5DLG1-F1
#
_entry.id   AF-A0A1T5DLG1-F1
#
_cell.length_a   1.000
_cell.length_b   1.000
_cell.length_c   1.000
_cell.angle_alpha   90.00
_cell.angle_beta   90.00
_cell.angle_gamma   90.00
#
_symmetry.space_group_name_H-M   'P 1'
#
loop_
_entity.id
_entity.type
_entity.pdbx_description
1 polymer ?
#
loop_
_entity_poly.entity_id
_entity_poly.type
_entity_poly.pdbx_seq_one_letter_code
_entity_poly.pdbx_strand_id
1 'polypeptide(L)'
;MTRQIRLAAGAALGALLAGGTVAAIAAAPTAPYTAPVPAVAEVPPPPAVPPAPPAPPAPAMAAIPPIPPVPPLPPGEGVVIRHGRLSEAERAEIRAAVEEARAAAREAAAEARRDAMRDVQEARREAAQARQEALAEAAEARRAAFEAAREGRSGEVRAALVSARASVAQARGMHEADRRTALDSIDRALSNLDRDWSRRPTLQ
;
A
#
# COMPACT_ATOMS: atom_id res chain seq x y z
N MET A 1 10.10 31.23 9.13
CA MET A 1 9.13 31.59 8.08
C MET A 1 9.19 30.53 6.97
N THR A 2 8.03 29.94 6.69
CA THR A 2 7.57 29.30 5.43
C THR A 2 8.25 28.05 4.83
N ARG A 3 7.40 27.01 4.70
CA ARG A 3 7.50 25.72 4.00
C ARG A 3 7.44 25.84 2.47
N GLN A 4 8.01 24.88 1.73
CA GLN A 4 7.54 24.25 0.47
C GLN A 4 8.31 22.91 0.36
N ILE A 5 7.80 21.66 0.26
CA ILE A 5 6.71 20.95 -0.46
C ILE A 5 6.79 21.01 -1.99
N ARG A 6 7.09 19.83 -2.59
CA ARG A 6 6.66 19.20 -3.89
C ARG A 6 7.71 18.13 -4.24
N LEU A 7 7.50 16.81 -4.29
CA LEU A 7 6.44 15.93 -4.83
C LEU A 7 6.26 16.08 -6.37
N ALA A 8 6.84 15.12 -7.11
CA ALA A 8 6.59 14.75 -8.51
C ALA A 8 6.84 13.23 -8.60
N ALA A 9 5.84 12.37 -8.86
CA ALA A 9 5.30 11.98 -10.17
C ALA A 9 6.37 11.32 -11.07
N GLY A 10 6.21 10.12 -11.66
CA GLY A 10 5.11 9.16 -11.73
C GLY A 10 5.42 8.03 -12.73
N ALA A 11 4.46 7.10 -12.87
CA ALA A 11 4.13 6.24 -14.02
C ALA A 11 5.07 5.09 -14.48
N ALA A 12 4.53 3.85 -14.54
CA ALA A 12 4.23 3.13 -15.79
C ALA A 12 3.64 1.72 -15.52
N LEU A 13 2.63 1.35 -16.29
CA LEU A 13 1.79 0.15 -16.22
C LEU A 13 1.66 -0.41 -17.65
N GLY A 14 1.62 -1.74 -17.82
CA GLY A 14 1.22 -2.44 -19.07
C GLY A 14 2.07 -3.68 -19.34
N ALA A 15 1.56 -4.85 -19.76
CA ALA A 15 0.25 -5.27 -20.23
C ALA A 15 0.17 -6.82 -20.16
N LEU A 16 -1.03 -7.42 -20.04
CA LEU A 16 -1.24 -8.84 -20.35
C LEU A 16 -2.63 -9.05 -20.95
N LEU A 17 -2.66 -9.60 -22.17
CA LEU A 17 -3.84 -9.98 -22.95
C LEU A 17 -3.53 -11.30 -23.66
N ALA A 18 -4.62 -12.02 -24.00
CA ALA A 18 -4.71 -13.28 -24.75
C ALA A 18 -4.50 -14.55 -23.90
N GLY A 19 -5.38 -15.55 -23.93
CA GLY A 19 -6.56 -15.79 -24.77
C GLY A 19 -6.86 -17.29 -24.66
N GLY A 20 -8.11 -17.66 -24.40
CA GLY A 20 -8.54 -19.05 -24.27
C GLY A 20 -9.03 -19.65 -25.59
N THR A 21 -8.99 -20.99 -25.69
CA THR A 21 -9.89 -21.77 -26.56
C THR A 21 -10.16 -23.15 -25.94
N VAL A 22 -11.43 -23.55 -26.01
CA VAL A 22 -12.03 -24.81 -25.55
C VAL A 22 -12.06 -25.81 -26.70
N ALA A 23 -11.84 -27.11 -26.44
CA ALA A 23 -12.48 -28.20 -27.19
C ALA A 23 -12.46 -29.50 -26.37
N ALA A 24 -13.57 -30.22 -26.40
CA ALA A 24 -13.82 -31.42 -25.61
C ALA A 24 -14.26 -32.60 -26.52
N ILE A 25 -14.00 -33.82 -26.03
CA ILE A 25 -14.74 -35.09 -26.20
C ILE A 25 -14.25 -36.14 -27.24
N ALA A 26 -13.75 -37.24 -26.65
CA ALA A 26 -13.94 -38.69 -26.90
C ALA A 26 -13.27 -39.46 -28.06
N ALA A 27 -12.38 -40.39 -27.67
CA ALA A 27 -12.51 -41.85 -27.86
C ALA A 27 -11.51 -42.60 -26.95
N ALA A 28 -11.92 -43.70 -26.30
CA ALA A 28 -11.20 -44.44 -25.24
C ALA A 28 -10.01 -45.29 -25.78
N PRO A 29 -9.04 -45.79 -24.96
CA PRO A 29 -9.29 -46.81 -23.93
C PRO A 29 -8.57 -46.64 -22.59
N THR A 30 -9.05 -47.41 -21.62
CA THR A 30 -8.62 -47.58 -20.22
C THR A 30 -7.11 -47.67 -20.01
N ALA A 31 -6.52 -46.59 -19.51
CA ALA A 31 -5.25 -46.60 -18.78
C ALA A 31 -5.49 -45.92 -17.41
N PRO A 32 -4.84 -46.35 -16.32
CA PRO A 32 -4.96 -45.63 -15.04
C PRO A 32 -4.50 -44.20 -15.27
N TYR A 33 -5.43 -43.25 -15.11
CA TYR A 33 -5.14 -41.83 -15.24
C TYR A 33 -4.20 -41.42 -14.10
N THR A 34 -2.91 -41.44 -14.36
CA THR A 34 -1.95 -40.62 -13.65
C THR A 34 -2.10 -39.21 -14.20
N ALA A 35 -2.71 -38.31 -13.42
CA ALA A 35 -2.71 -36.90 -13.76
C ALA A 35 -1.24 -36.47 -13.97
N PRO A 36 -0.88 -35.86 -15.11
CA PRO A 36 0.42 -35.21 -15.22
C PRO A 36 0.44 -34.11 -14.16
N VAL A 37 1.33 -34.25 -13.17
CA VAL A 37 1.64 -33.15 -12.25
C VAL A 37 2.06 -31.98 -13.15
N PRO A 38 1.39 -30.83 -13.10
CA PRO A 38 1.81 -29.69 -13.89
C PRO A 38 3.26 -29.40 -13.53
N ALA A 39 4.12 -29.35 -14.55
CA ALA A 39 5.50 -28.92 -14.38
C ALA A 39 5.46 -27.59 -13.61
N VAL A 40 6.08 -27.58 -12.44
CA VAL A 40 6.19 -26.37 -11.62
C VAL A 40 6.87 -25.35 -12.50
N ALA A 41 6.17 -24.27 -12.82
CA ALA A 41 6.76 -23.17 -13.58
C ALA A 41 8.03 -22.74 -12.82
N GLU A 42 9.18 -22.81 -13.50
CA GLU A 42 10.42 -22.29 -12.95
C GLU A 42 10.20 -20.82 -12.59
N VAL A 43 10.33 -20.52 -11.30
CA VAL A 43 10.24 -19.16 -10.79
C VAL A 43 11.36 -18.38 -11.48
N PRO A 44 11.06 -17.29 -12.22
CA PRO A 44 12.09 -16.50 -12.85
C PRO A 44 13.07 -16.00 -11.78
N PRO A 45 14.38 -16.03 -12.03
CA PRO A 45 15.35 -15.54 -11.07
C PRO A 45 15.01 -14.08 -10.73
N PRO A 46 15.15 -13.67 -9.45
CA PRO A 46 14.86 -12.31 -9.06
C PRO A 46 15.70 -11.33 -9.89
N PRO A 47 15.15 -10.14 -10.20
CA PRO A 47 15.89 -9.12 -10.94
C PRO A 47 17.22 -8.84 -10.24
N ALA A 48 18.29 -8.78 -11.02
CA ALA A 48 19.62 -8.48 -10.51
C ALA A 48 19.59 -7.15 -9.74
N VAL A 49 19.94 -7.22 -8.46
CA VAL A 49 20.04 -6.03 -7.61
C VAL A 49 21.15 -5.15 -8.20
N PRO A 50 20.88 -3.86 -8.50
CA PRO A 50 21.93 -2.97 -8.96
C PRO A 50 23.07 -2.93 -7.94
N PRO A 51 24.34 -2.86 -8.38
CA PRO A 51 25.46 -2.78 -7.46
C PRO A 51 25.26 -1.61 -6.52
N ALA A 52 25.43 -1.87 -5.22
CA ALA A 52 25.32 -0.83 -4.20
C ALA A 52 26.29 0.32 -4.56
N PRO A 53 25.86 1.59 -4.43
CA PRO A 53 26.73 2.72 -4.69
C PRO A 53 27.98 2.63 -3.79
N PRO A 54 29.15 3.08 -4.28
CA PRO A 54 30.37 3.05 -3.49
C PRO A 54 30.16 3.81 -2.19
N ALA A 55 30.56 3.19 -1.07
CA ALA A 55 30.47 3.81 0.23
C ALA A 55 31.26 5.14 0.24
N PRO A 56 30.74 6.20 0.86
CA PRO A 56 31.48 7.44 0.99
C PRO A 56 32.79 7.19 1.76
N PRO A 57 33.88 7.92 1.42
CA PRO A 57 35.14 7.80 2.15
C PRO A 57 34.92 8.11 3.64
N ALA A 58 35.51 7.28 4.50
CA ALA A 58 35.46 7.48 5.94
C ALA A 58 36.00 8.89 6.29
N PRO A 59 35.39 9.61 7.25
CA PRO A 59 35.90 10.89 7.67
C PRO A 59 37.33 10.74 8.16
N ALA A 60 38.23 11.57 7.64
CA ALA A 60 39.61 11.62 8.10
C ALA A 60 39.63 11.91 9.59
N MET A 61 40.14 10.96 10.40
CA MET A 61 40.30 11.18 11.83
C MET A 61 41.29 12.32 12.01
N ALA A 62 40.82 13.41 12.63
CA ALA A 62 41.69 14.49 13.05
C ALA A 62 42.77 13.92 13.97
N ALA A 63 44.04 14.21 13.67
CA ALA A 63 45.15 13.84 14.52
C ALA A 63 44.94 14.44 15.92
N ILE A 64 44.87 13.58 16.93
CA ILE A 64 44.76 14.00 18.33
C ILE A 64 46.06 14.74 18.67
N PRO A 65 46.01 16.00 19.14
CA PRO A 65 47.21 16.73 19.53
C PRO A 65 47.92 15.99 20.68
N PRO A 66 49.25 16.04 20.75
CA PRO A 66 50.00 15.39 21.82
C PRO A 66 49.57 15.94 23.19
N ILE A 67 49.25 15.03 24.12
CA ILE A 67 48.88 15.38 25.49
C ILE A 67 50.09 16.03 26.17
N PRO A 68 49.96 17.23 26.76
CA PRO A 68 51.05 17.87 27.47
C PRO A 68 51.48 17.03 28.69
N PRO A 69 52.77 17.04 29.07
CA PRO A 69 53.24 16.29 30.23
C PRO A 69 52.50 16.74 31.49
N VAL A 70 51.91 15.76 32.19
CA VAL A 70 51.17 15.98 33.44
C VAL A 70 52.19 16.39 34.52
N PRO A 71 51.99 17.52 35.23
CA PRO A 71 52.84 17.91 36.34
C PRO A 71 52.83 16.84 37.44
N PRO A 72 53.93 16.66 38.19
CA PRO A 72 54.00 15.68 39.26
C PRO A 72 52.89 15.94 40.29
N LEU A 73 52.08 14.91 40.58
CA LEU A 73 51.06 14.99 41.63
C LEU A 73 51.73 15.35 42.97
N PRO A 74 51.17 16.29 43.74
CA PRO A 74 51.59 16.49 45.12
C PRO A 74 51.41 15.19 45.91
N PRO A 75 52.27 14.90 46.91
CA PRO A 75 52.15 13.71 47.74
C PRO A 75 50.74 13.66 48.31
N GLY A 76 50.03 12.57 48.03
CA GLY A 76 48.62 12.42 48.34
C GLY A 76 48.36 12.72 49.81
N GLU A 77 47.61 13.78 50.07
CA GLU A 77 46.80 13.85 51.27
C GLU A 77 45.88 12.63 51.22
N GLY A 78 46.21 11.62 52.02
CA GLY A 78 45.32 10.51 52.25
C GLY A 78 44.00 11.08 52.72
N VAL A 79 43.02 11.12 51.82
CA VAL A 79 41.62 11.34 52.16
C VAL A 79 41.27 10.16 53.06
N VAL A 80 41.41 10.36 54.36
CA VAL A 80 40.90 9.47 55.38
C VAL A 80 39.40 9.51 55.19
N ILE A 81 38.86 8.55 54.44
CA ILE A 81 37.43 8.27 54.40
C ILE A 81 37.10 7.81 55.82
N ARG A 82 36.76 8.75 56.70
CA ARG A 82 36.19 8.43 58.01
C ARG A 82 34.86 7.76 57.71
N HIS A 83 34.82 6.43 57.83
CA HIS A 83 33.60 5.68 57.95
C HIS A 83 32.90 6.04 59.27
N GLY A 84 32.30 7.23 59.30
CA GLY A 84 31.36 7.63 60.34
C GLY A 84 30.14 6.72 60.25
N ARG A 85 29.88 5.95 61.31
CA ARG A 85 28.63 5.19 61.41
C ARG A 85 27.49 6.20 61.52
N LEU A 86 26.65 6.27 60.49
CA LEU A 86 25.41 7.05 60.51
C LEU A 86 24.60 6.72 61.77
N SER A 87 24.18 7.76 62.48
CA SER A 87 23.28 7.68 63.62
C SER A 87 21.93 7.07 63.21
N GLU A 88 21.16 6.54 64.17
CA GLU A 88 19.84 5.99 63.87
C GLU A 88 18.87 7.03 63.31
N ALA A 89 19.02 8.30 63.71
CA ALA A 89 18.25 9.43 63.19
C ALA A 89 18.55 9.67 61.69
N GLU A 90 19.84 9.76 61.32
CA GLU A 90 20.24 9.91 59.91
C GLU A 90 19.79 8.72 59.06
N ARG A 91 19.83 7.50 59.61
CA ARG A 91 19.31 6.29 58.93
C ARG A 91 17.78 6.33 58.77
N ALA A 92 17.05 6.97 59.67
CA ALA A 92 15.60 7.14 59.55
C ALA A 92 15.26 8.19 58.49
N GLU A 93 15.98 9.31 58.45
CA GLU A 93 15.83 10.36 57.44
C GLU A 93 16.15 9.83 56.03
N ILE A 94 17.24 9.08 55.87
CA ILE A 94 17.58 8.46 54.58
C ILE A 94 16.48 7.50 54.14
N ARG A 95 15.91 6.70 55.06
CA ARG A 95 14.80 5.80 54.73
C ARG A 95 13.54 6.56 54.30
N ALA A 96 13.20 7.65 54.99
CA ALA A 96 12.08 8.51 54.61
C ALA A 96 12.28 9.13 53.23
N ALA A 97 13.47 9.69 52.97
CA ALA A 97 13.82 10.28 51.67
C ALA A 97 13.79 9.24 50.54
N VAL A 98 14.24 8.02 50.79
CA VAL A 98 14.18 6.93 49.81
C VAL A 98 12.73 6.51 49.51
N GLU A 99 11.86 6.42 50.52
CA GLU A 99 10.45 6.10 50.30
C GLU A 99 9.70 7.22 49.58
N GLU A 100 10.00 8.48 49.89
CA GLU A 100 9.47 9.64 49.16
C GLU A 100 9.93 9.63 47.69
N ALA A 101 11.22 9.41 47.44
CA ALA A 101 11.76 9.29 46.08
C ALA A 101 11.12 8.12 45.31
N ARG A 102 10.84 6.99 45.98
CA ARG A 102 10.13 5.86 45.38
C ARG A 102 8.68 6.18 45.06
N ALA A 103 7.99 6.92 45.92
CA ALA A 103 6.62 7.37 45.67
C ALA A 103 6.57 8.30 44.46
N ALA A 104 7.43 9.33 44.42
CA ALA A 104 7.55 10.25 43.30
C ALA A 104 7.90 9.52 41.98
N ALA A 105 8.82 8.55 42.04
CA ALA A 105 9.17 7.75 40.86
C ALA A 105 7.99 6.90 40.34
N ARG A 106 7.14 6.37 41.23
CA ARG A 106 5.93 5.62 40.85
C ARG A 106 4.90 6.52 40.20
N GLU A 107 4.70 7.73 40.72
CA GLU A 107 3.77 8.71 40.15
C GLU A 107 4.23 9.15 38.75
N ALA A 108 5.50 9.50 38.60
CA ALA A 108 6.08 9.86 37.30
C ALA A 108 5.98 8.70 36.29
N ALA A 109 6.22 7.45 36.72
CA ALA A 109 6.05 6.29 35.87
C ALA A 109 4.57 6.04 35.48
N ALA A 110 3.62 6.32 36.38
CA ALA A 110 2.19 6.20 36.10
C ALA A 110 1.70 7.29 35.13
N GLU A 111 2.22 8.51 35.25
CA GLU A 111 1.95 9.59 34.30
C GLU A 111 2.52 9.28 32.91
N ALA A 112 3.81 8.90 32.84
CA ALA A 112 4.44 8.49 31.58
C ALA A 112 3.69 7.33 30.89
N ARG A 113 3.19 6.36 31.66
CA ARG A 113 2.34 5.28 31.11
C ARG A 113 1.01 5.77 30.58
N ARG A 114 0.38 6.73 31.24
CA ARG A 114 -0.90 7.31 30.79
C ARG A 114 -0.72 8.08 29.49
N ASP A 115 0.35 8.86 29.39
CA ASP A 115 0.65 9.63 28.18
C ASP A 115 1.03 8.71 27.02
N ALA A 116 1.90 7.73 27.24
CA ALA A 116 2.20 6.72 26.23
C ALA A 116 0.95 5.98 25.73
N MET A 117 -0.02 5.71 26.62
CA MET A 117 -1.27 5.08 26.22
C MET A 117 -2.18 6.03 25.42
N ARG A 118 -2.17 7.33 25.70
CA ARG A 118 -2.87 8.34 24.90
C ARG A 118 -2.27 8.42 23.49
N ASP A 119 -0.95 8.50 23.39
CA ASP A 119 -0.25 8.56 22.10
C ASP A 119 -0.55 7.33 21.25
N VAL A 120 -0.53 6.13 21.85
CA VAL A 120 -0.90 4.89 21.15
C VAL A 120 -2.35 4.94 20.65
N GLN A 121 -3.28 5.50 21.44
CA GLN A 121 -4.68 5.59 21.03
C GLN A 121 -4.89 6.63 19.93
N GLU A 122 -4.18 7.75 19.98
CA GLU A 122 -4.19 8.76 18.92
C GLU A 122 -3.64 8.19 17.62
N ALA A 123 -2.45 7.57 17.65
CA ALA A 123 -1.87 6.89 16.50
C ALA A 123 -2.79 5.81 15.92
N ARG A 124 -3.53 5.08 16.76
CA ARG A 124 -4.53 4.10 16.30
C ARG A 124 -5.72 4.76 15.60
N ARG A 125 -6.19 5.90 16.10
CA ARG A 125 -7.30 6.65 15.48
C ARG A 125 -6.87 7.21 14.13
N GLU A 126 -5.70 7.83 14.06
CA GLU A 126 -5.15 8.33 12.80
C GLU A 126 -4.96 7.20 11.78
N ALA A 127 -4.39 6.06 12.19
CA ALA A 127 -4.25 4.91 11.32
C ALA A 127 -5.60 4.33 10.85
N ALA A 128 -6.64 4.36 11.70
CA ALA A 128 -7.98 3.94 11.33
C ALA A 128 -8.63 4.91 10.34
N GLN A 129 -8.48 6.22 10.54
CA GLN A 129 -8.96 7.24 9.61
C GLN A 129 -8.29 7.12 8.24
N ALA A 130 -6.96 7.01 8.21
CA ALA A 130 -6.21 6.82 6.97
C ALA A 130 -6.66 5.55 6.20
N ARG A 131 -6.99 4.46 6.91
CA ARG A 131 -7.56 3.25 6.29
C ARG A 131 -8.94 3.49 5.72
N GLN A 132 -9.80 4.22 6.42
CA GLN A 132 -11.14 4.54 5.95
C GLN A 132 -11.10 5.41 4.69
N GLU A 133 -10.24 6.43 4.69
CA GLU A 133 -10.01 7.29 3.51
C GLU A 133 -9.49 6.49 2.33
N ALA A 134 -8.47 5.65 2.53
CA ALA A 134 -7.93 4.79 1.47
C ALA A 134 -8.98 3.81 0.91
N LEU A 135 -9.86 3.28 1.76
CA LEU A 135 -10.96 2.41 1.32
C LEU A 135 -12.03 3.18 0.53
N ALA A 136 -12.35 4.41 0.95
CA ALA A 136 -13.29 5.28 0.24
C ALA A 136 -12.75 5.65 -1.16
N GLU A 137 -11.49 6.09 -1.23
CA GLU A 137 -10.82 6.40 -2.49
C GLU A 137 -10.75 5.17 -3.41
N ALA A 138 -10.40 4.00 -2.87
CA ALA A 138 -10.39 2.76 -3.64
C ALA A 138 -11.79 2.38 -4.16
N ALA A 139 -12.85 2.64 -3.39
CA ALA A 139 -14.23 2.40 -3.82
C ALA A 139 -14.65 3.36 -4.95
N GLU A 140 -14.28 4.63 -4.86
CA GLU A 140 -14.51 5.63 -5.91
C GLU A 140 -13.75 5.27 -7.19
N ALA A 141 -12.46 4.92 -7.07
CA ALA A 141 -11.64 4.49 -8.20
C ALA A 141 -12.24 3.25 -8.89
N ARG A 142 -12.76 2.28 -8.12
CA ARG A 142 -13.45 1.11 -8.68
C ARG A 142 -14.72 1.51 -9.42
N ARG A 143 -15.54 2.41 -8.86
CA ARG A 143 -16.76 2.90 -9.54
C ARG A 143 -16.41 3.60 -10.85
N ALA A 144 -15.44 4.50 -10.83
CA ALA A 144 -14.97 5.19 -12.03
C ALA A 144 -14.43 4.21 -13.09
N ALA A 145 -13.64 3.21 -12.68
CA ALA A 145 -13.14 2.18 -13.60
C ALA A 145 -14.26 1.35 -14.21
N PHE A 146 -15.28 0.98 -13.43
CA PHE A 146 -16.45 0.26 -13.96
C PHE A 146 -17.26 1.11 -14.93
N GLU A 147 -17.41 2.40 -14.67
CA GLU A 147 -18.10 3.33 -15.56
C GLU A 147 -17.34 3.51 -16.87
N ALA A 148 -16.03 3.73 -16.82
CA ALA A 148 -15.18 3.81 -18.01
C ALA A 148 -15.23 2.51 -18.83
N ALA A 149 -15.16 1.35 -18.18
CA ALA A 149 -15.27 0.05 -18.85
C ALA A 149 -16.66 -0.19 -19.45
N ARG A 150 -17.71 0.36 -18.83
CA ARG A 150 -19.08 0.30 -19.38
C ARG A 150 -19.22 1.20 -20.60
N GLU A 151 -18.63 2.39 -20.58
CA GLU A 151 -18.63 3.32 -21.71
C GLU A 151 -17.90 2.75 -22.91
N GLY A 152 -16.71 2.16 -22.70
CA GLY A 152 -15.97 1.46 -23.75
C GLY A 152 -16.79 0.35 -24.39
N ARG A 153 -17.35 -0.55 -23.58
CA ARG A 153 -18.21 -1.65 -24.07
C ARG A 153 -19.46 -1.15 -24.80
N SER A 154 -20.08 -0.07 -24.33
CA SER A 154 -21.24 0.54 -25.00
C SER A 154 -20.86 1.08 -26.39
N GLY A 155 -19.71 1.73 -26.51
CA GLY A 155 -19.17 2.21 -27.79
C GLY A 155 -18.91 1.07 -28.77
N GLU A 156 -18.30 -0.03 -28.29
CA GLU A 156 -18.06 -1.24 -29.09
C GLU A 156 -19.36 -1.89 -29.56
N VAL A 157 -20.36 -2.04 -28.67
CA VAL A 157 -21.68 -2.58 -29.02
C VAL A 157 -22.38 -1.71 -30.06
N ARG A 158 -22.32 -0.38 -29.90
CA ARG A 158 -22.89 0.55 -30.88
C ARG A 158 -22.22 0.41 -32.24
N ALA A 159 -20.89 0.34 -32.29
CA ALA A 159 -20.14 0.16 -33.52
C ALA A 159 -20.48 -1.18 -34.20
N ALA A 160 -20.59 -2.27 -33.41
CA ALA A 160 -20.99 -3.58 -33.90
C ALA A 160 -22.41 -3.56 -34.49
N LEU A 161 -23.38 -2.90 -33.84
CA LEU A 161 -24.74 -2.77 -34.35
C LEU A 161 -24.80 -1.95 -35.65
N VAL A 162 -24.03 -0.86 -35.76
CA VAL A 162 -23.92 -0.07 -37.00
C VAL A 162 -23.33 -0.90 -38.14
N SER A 163 -22.29 -1.69 -37.85
CA SER A 163 -21.69 -2.62 -38.82
C SER A 163 -22.66 -3.73 -39.24
N ALA A 164 -23.40 -4.30 -38.29
CA ALA A 164 -24.44 -5.29 -38.56
C ALA A 164 -25.56 -4.72 -39.44
N ARG A 165 -26.00 -3.48 -39.18
CA ARG A 165 -26.98 -2.76 -40.01
C ARG A 165 -26.50 -2.62 -41.45
N ALA A 166 -25.25 -2.19 -41.65
CA ALA A 166 -24.66 -2.08 -42.99
C ALA A 166 -24.59 -3.44 -43.70
N SER A 167 -24.21 -4.50 -42.97
CA SER A 167 -24.13 -5.86 -43.50
C SER A 167 -25.50 -6.39 -43.93
N VAL A 168 -26.54 -6.20 -43.10
CA VAL A 168 -27.93 -6.60 -43.43
C VAL A 168 -28.46 -5.82 -44.62
N ALA A 169 -28.17 -4.52 -44.70
CA ALA A 169 -28.59 -3.68 -45.84
C ALA A 169 -27.95 -4.13 -47.16
N GLN A 170 -26.73 -4.64 -47.13
CA GLN A 170 -25.99 -5.11 -48.31
C GLN A 170 -26.21 -6.60 -48.64
N ALA A 171 -26.84 -7.38 -47.76
CA ALA A 171 -27.02 -8.81 -47.92
C ALA A 171 -27.87 -9.15 -49.15
N ARG A 172 -27.26 -9.78 -50.16
CA ARG A 172 -27.93 -10.30 -51.36
C ARG A 172 -28.52 -11.69 -51.06
N GLY A 173 -29.74 -11.94 -51.51
CA GLY A 173 -30.44 -13.22 -51.30
C GLY A 173 -31.30 -13.31 -50.04
N MET A 174 -31.33 -12.27 -49.19
CA MET A 174 -32.28 -12.17 -48.07
C MET A 174 -33.64 -11.68 -48.58
N HIS A 175 -34.73 -12.29 -48.10
CA HIS A 175 -36.09 -11.82 -48.39
C HIS A 175 -36.30 -10.40 -47.85
N GLU A 176 -36.97 -9.54 -48.62
CA GLU A 176 -37.13 -8.12 -48.26
C GLU A 176 -37.90 -7.91 -46.94
N ALA A 177 -38.87 -8.78 -46.63
CA ALA A 177 -39.59 -8.75 -45.36
C ALA A 177 -38.67 -9.07 -44.17
N ASP A 178 -37.80 -10.07 -44.31
CA ASP A 178 -36.84 -10.46 -43.27
C ASP A 178 -35.77 -9.38 -43.09
N ARG A 179 -35.28 -8.80 -44.19
CA ARG A 179 -34.35 -7.67 -44.17
C ARG A 179 -34.93 -6.49 -43.40
N ARG A 180 -36.18 -6.11 -43.69
CA ARG A 180 -36.86 -5.00 -43.01
C ARG A 180 -37.04 -5.27 -41.52
N THR A 181 -37.41 -6.50 -41.16
CA THR A 181 -37.55 -6.93 -39.76
C THR A 181 -36.21 -6.88 -39.01
N ALA A 182 -35.14 -7.38 -39.64
CA ALA A 182 -33.80 -7.34 -39.07
C ALA A 182 -33.31 -5.90 -38.85
N LEU A 183 -33.48 -5.01 -39.84
CA LEU A 183 -33.12 -3.60 -39.70
C LEU A 183 -33.93 -2.91 -38.58
N ASP A 184 -35.24 -3.13 -38.49
CA ASP A 184 -36.07 -2.56 -37.42
C ASP A 184 -35.61 -3.04 -36.03
N SER A 185 -35.24 -4.32 -35.88
CA SER A 185 -34.70 -4.84 -34.62
C SER A 185 -33.36 -4.21 -34.22
N ILE A 186 -32.47 -3.96 -35.19
CA ILE A 186 -31.18 -3.28 -34.96
C ILE A 186 -31.42 -1.81 -34.59
N ASP A 187 -32.33 -1.12 -35.29
CA ASP A 187 -32.65 0.27 -35.04
C ASP A 187 -33.31 0.46 -33.65
N ARG A 188 -34.14 -0.50 -33.20
CA ARG A 188 -34.66 -0.55 -31.82
C ARG A 188 -33.55 -0.78 -30.80
N ALA A 189 -32.61 -1.69 -31.07
CA ALA A 189 -31.48 -1.94 -30.18
C ALA A 189 -30.59 -0.70 -30.02
N LEU A 190 -30.30 0.00 -31.11
CA LEU A 190 -29.57 1.28 -31.11
C LEU A 190 -30.32 2.36 -30.33
N SER A 191 -31.64 2.47 -30.52
CA SER A 191 -32.48 3.43 -29.80
C SER A 191 -32.53 3.16 -28.29
N ASN A 192 -32.56 1.88 -27.89
CA ASN A 192 -32.53 1.50 -26.48
C ASN A 192 -31.18 1.84 -25.84
N LEU A 193 -30.08 1.57 -26.54
CA LEU A 193 -28.73 1.90 -26.09
C LEU A 193 -28.55 3.41 -25.86
N ASP A 194 -29.13 4.24 -26.74
CA ASP A 194 -29.08 5.71 -26.65
C ASP A 194 -29.93 6.27 -25.50
N ARG A 195 -31.10 5.66 -25.25
CA ARG A 195 -31.98 6.01 -24.10
C ARG A 195 -31.34 5.65 -22.77
N ASP A 196 -30.70 4.50 -22.67
CA ASP A 196 -29.99 4.08 -21.46
C ASP A 196 -28.83 5.03 -21.12
N TRP A 197 -28.24 5.64 -22.14
CA TRP A 197 -27.21 6.66 -21.97
C TRP A 197 -27.78 8.00 -21.52
N SER A 198 -28.92 8.40 -22.11
CA SER A 198 -29.63 9.64 -21.78
C SER A 198 -30.25 9.66 -20.37
N ARG A 199 -30.48 8.47 -19.77
CA ARG A 199 -31.01 8.32 -18.40
C ARG A 199 -29.95 8.34 -17.30
N ARG A 200 -28.67 8.55 -17.62
CA ARG A 200 -27.64 8.67 -16.59
C ARG A 200 -27.97 9.87 -15.69
N PRO A 201 -28.15 9.68 -14.36
CA PRO A 201 -28.28 10.80 -13.45
C PRO A 201 -26.97 11.59 -13.53
N THR A 202 -27.07 12.86 -13.89
CA THR A 202 -25.96 13.81 -13.71
C THR A 202 -25.67 13.85 -12.23
N LEU A 203 -24.61 13.17 -11.80
CA LEU A 203 -24.07 13.29 -10.45
C LEU A 203 -23.52 14.72 -10.32
N GLN A 204 -24.33 15.62 -9.76
CA GLN A 204 -23.88 16.91 -9.23
C GLN A 204 -23.37 16.73 -7.81
#